data_AF-A0A831UHJ4-F1
#
_entry.id   AF-A0A831UHJ4-F1
#
_cell.length_a   1.000
_cell.length_b   1.000
_cell.length_c   1.000
_cell.angle_alpha   90.00
_cell.angle_beta   90.00
_cell.angle_gamma   90.00
#
_symmetry.space_group_name_H-M   'P 1'
#
loop_
_entity.id
_entity.type
_entity.pdbx_description
1 polymer ?
#
loop_
_entity_poly.entity_id
_entity_poly.type
_entity_poly.pdbx_seq_one_letter_code
_entity_poly.pdbx_strand_id
1 'polypeptide(L)' 'HRVRIPTLVVHAEADHRCPVDQGETWYTALLHLGVRTRFFRVPEEGHELSRSGRPDRRVARLRAYLDWWRENL' A
#
# COMPACT_ATOMS: atom_id res chain seq x y z
N HIS A 1 -13.39 -14.95 -0.57
CA HIS A 1 -13.20 -13.83 -1.51
C HIS A 1 -12.77 -14.34 -2.88
N ARG A 2 -13.14 -13.67 -3.98
CA ARG A 2 -12.83 -14.07 -5.37
C ARG A 2 -11.68 -13.27 -6.00
N VAL A 3 -10.85 -12.62 -5.18
CA VAL A 3 -9.77 -11.75 -5.67
C VAL A 3 -8.71 -12.61 -6.37
N ARG A 4 -8.32 -12.20 -7.57
CA ARG A 4 -7.28 -12.87 -8.38
C ARG A 4 -6.24 -11.90 -8.93
N ILE A 5 -6.50 -10.60 -8.88
CA ILE A 5 -5.66 -9.58 -9.47
C ILE A 5 -4.48 -9.28 -8.55
N PRO A 6 -3.24 -9.27 -9.05
CA PRO A 6 -2.10 -8.83 -8.26
C PRO A 6 -2.35 -7.45 -7.63
N THR A 7 -2.17 -7.33 -6.32
CA THR A 7 -2.54 -6.12 -5.58
C THR A 7 -1.36 -5.53 -4.81
N LEU A 8 -1.11 -4.23 -4.99
CA LEU A 8 -0.23 -3.44 -4.12
C LEU A 8 -1.07 -2.72 -3.07
N VAL A 9 -0.84 -3.04 -1.80
CA VAL A 9 -1.40 -2.29 -0.66
C VAL A 9 -0.43 -1.16 -0.32
N VAL A 10 -0.95 0.06 -0.18
CA VAL A 10 -0.16 1.25 0.20
C VAL A 10 -0.84 1.91 1.40
N HIS A 11 -0.13 2.03 2.52
CA HIS A 11 -0.72 2.57 3.75
C HIS A 11 0.32 3.33 4.58
N ALA A 12 -0.11 4.41 5.21
CA ALA A 12 0.70 5.22 6.12
C ALA A 12 0.41 4.85 7.58
N GLU A 13 1.43 4.73 8.42
CA GLU A 13 1.29 4.18 9.78
C GLU A 13 0.52 5.11 10.74
N ALA A 14 0.61 6.42 10.55
CA ALA A 14 -0.10 7.42 11.35
C ALA A 14 -1.39 7.89 10.66
N ASP A 15 -1.97 7.09 9.75
CA ASP A 15 -3.30 7.36 9.22
C ASP A 15 -4.37 7.02 10.26
N HIS A 16 -4.83 8.04 10.99
CA HIS A 16 -5.92 7.87 11.96
C HIS A 16 -7.32 7.91 11.35
N ARG A 17 -7.45 8.28 10.06
CA ARG A 17 -8.74 8.32 9.36
C ARG A 17 -9.10 6.93 8.82
N CYS A 18 -8.11 6.24 8.30
CA CYS A 18 -8.17 4.83 7.91
C CYS A 18 -7.02 4.12 8.63
N PRO A 19 -7.24 3.57 9.84
CA PRO A 19 -6.16 2.94 10.60
C PRO A 19 -5.45 1.83 9.82
N VAL A 20 -4.15 1.65 10.10
CA VAL A 20 -3.25 0.79 9.30
C VAL A 20 -3.65 -0.69 9.33
N ASP A 21 -4.39 -1.11 10.36
CA ASP A 21 -4.94 -2.46 10.53
C ASP A 21 -5.84 -2.85 9.35
N GLN A 22 -6.53 -1.90 8.70
CA GLN A 22 -7.32 -2.16 7.50
C GLN A 22 -6.42 -2.65 6.35
N GLY A 23 -5.28 -2.01 6.14
CA GLY A 23 -4.28 -2.41 5.14
C GLY A 23 -3.62 -3.75 5.48
N GLU A 24 -3.28 -3.96 6.75
CA GLU A 24 -2.71 -5.23 7.25
C GLU A 24 -3.68 -6.40 7.09
N THR A 25 -4.96 -6.19 7.44
CA THR A 25 -6.02 -7.18 7.31
C THR A 25 -6.21 -7.58 5.85
N TRP A 26 -6.25 -6.59 4.95
CA TRP A 26 -6.37 -6.87 3.52
C TRP A 26 -5.15 -7.59 2.95
N TYR A 27 -3.94 -7.13 3.29
CA TYR A 27 -2.70 -7.77 2.87
C TYR A 27 -2.64 -9.24 3.32
N THR A 28 -2.98 -9.50 4.58
CA THR A 28 -3.03 -10.86 5.15
C THR A 28 -4.06 -11.73 4.44
N ALA A 29 -5.26 -11.19 4.17
CA ALA A 29 -6.28 -11.91 3.41
C ALA A 29 -5.82 -12.27 1.99
N LEU A 30 -5.12 -11.35 1.30
CA LEU A 30 -4.56 -11.60 -0.04
C LEU A 30 -3.49 -12.69 -0.02
N LEU A 31 -2.61 -12.67 0.98
CA LEU A 31 -1.60 -13.73 1.18
C LEU A 31 -2.26 -15.09 1.37
N HIS A 32 -3.29 -15.19 2.23
CA HIS A 32 -4.02 -16.43 2.44
C HIS A 32 -4.71 -16.97 1.19
N LEU A 33 -5.13 -16.09 0.27
CA LEU A 33 -5.74 -16.47 -1.00
C LEU A 33 -4.70 -16.82 -2.08
N GLY A 34 -3.40 -16.73 -1.80
CA GLY A 34 -2.33 -16.95 -2.78
C GLY A 34 -2.28 -15.89 -3.87
N VAL A 35 -2.85 -14.71 -3.64
CA VAL A 35 -2.81 -13.59 -4.60
C VAL A 35 -1.44 -12.93 -4.52
N ARG A 36 -0.79 -12.69 -5.67
CA ARG A 36 0.45 -11.91 -5.73
C ARG A 36 0.22 -10.53 -5.11
N THR A 37 0.89 -10.24 -4.01
CA THR A 37 0.65 -9.02 -3.24
C THR A 37 1.94 -8.42 -2.71
N ARG A 38 1.95 -7.10 -2.51
CA ARG A 38 3.02 -6.35 -1.85
C ARG A 38 2.39 -5.31 -0.93
N PHE A 39 3.01 -5.06 0.21
CA PHE A 39 2.59 -3.99 1.12
C PHE A 39 3.68 -2.91 1.23
N PHE A 40 3.39 -1.72 0.71
CA PHE A 40 4.19 -0.51 0.90
C PHE A 40 3.68 0.26 2.14
N ARG A 41 4.36 0.06 3.26
CA ARG A 41 4.05 0.69 4.55
C ARG A 41 4.94 1.91 4.77
N VAL A 42 4.35 3.04 5.14
CA VAL A 42 5.05 4.33 5.24
C VAL A 42 5.06 4.85 6.68
N PRO A 43 6.23 4.89 7.34
CA PRO A 43 6.32 5.32 8.73
C PRO A 43 6.09 6.82 8.89
N GLU A 44 5.59 7.23 10.06
CA GLU A 44 5.35 8.62 10.50
C GLU A 44 4.35 9.45 9.65
N GLU A 45 3.89 8.94 8.52
CA GLU A 45 2.98 9.65 7.62
C GLU A 45 1.51 9.38 7.97
N GLY A 46 0.67 10.39 7.75
CA GLY A 46 -0.78 10.31 7.93
C GLY A 46 -1.56 10.16 6.62
N HIS A 47 -2.88 10.31 6.70
CA HIS A 47 -3.80 10.18 5.56
C HIS A 47 -3.43 11.05 4.33
N GLU A 48 -2.79 12.19 4.60
CA GLU A 48 -2.43 13.18 3.59
C GLU A 48 -1.10 12.86 2.87
N LEU A 49 -0.46 11.70 3.11
CA LEU A 49 0.79 11.26 2.47
C LEU A 49 0.85 11.62 0.98
N SER A 50 -0.21 11.34 0.24
CA SER A 50 -0.27 11.58 -1.22
C SER A 50 -0.19 13.06 -1.63
N ARG A 51 -0.71 13.97 -0.79
CA ARG A 51 -0.89 15.40 -1.09
C ARG A 51 0.19 16.26 -0.44
N SER A 52 0.50 16.02 0.83
CA SER A 52 1.38 16.86 1.65
C SER A 52 2.40 16.07 2.48
N GLY A 53 2.56 14.76 2.25
CA GLY A 53 3.57 13.96 2.95
C GLY A 53 5.01 14.38 2.66
N ARG A 54 5.95 13.87 3.46
CA ARG A 54 7.38 14.22 3.30
C ARG A 54 7.85 13.90 1.87
N PRO A 55 8.59 14.81 1.19
CA PRO A 55 8.88 14.67 -0.25
C PRO A 55 9.55 13.35 -0.65
N ASP A 56 10.50 12.86 0.15
CA ASP A 56 11.18 11.57 -0.06
C ASP A 56 10.19 10.40 -0.06
N ARG A 57 9.24 10.38 0.87
CA ARG A 57 8.22 9.33 0.99
C ARG A 57 7.19 9.39 -0.14
N ARG A 58 6.85 10.59 -0.61
CA ARG A 58 6.00 10.79 -1.79
C ARG A 58 6.66 10.23 -3.04
N VAL A 59 7.94 10.53 -3.26
CA VAL A 59 8.71 9.98 -4.37
C VAL A 59 8.80 8.46 -4.28
N ALA A 60 9.10 7.91 -3.10
CA ALA A 60 9.16 6.47 -2.89
C ALA A 60 7.81 5.78 -3.18
N ARG A 61 6.69 6.36 -2.73
CA ARG A 61 5.33 5.88 -3.02
C ARG A 61 5.03 5.87 -4.52
N LEU A 62 5.37 6.95 -5.23
CA LEU A 62 5.14 7.03 -6.68
C LEU A 62 5.99 6.00 -7.44
N ARG A 63 7.24 5.79 -7.03
CA ARG A 63 8.10 4.74 -7.58
C ARG A 63 7.49 3.36 -7.35
N ALA A 64 7.01 3.06 -6.14
CA ALA A 64 6.36 1.79 -5.83
C ALA A 64 5.15 1.51 -6.72
N TYR A 65 4.35 2.53 -7.08
CA TYR A 65 3.27 2.35 -8.06
C TYR A 65 3.79 2.00 -9.44
N LEU A 66 4.76 2.76 -9.96
CA LEU A 66 5.30 2.52 -11.30
C LEU A 66 5.98 1.15 -11.40
N ASP A 67 6.71 0.74 -10.36
CA ASP A 67 7.34 -0.58 -10.32
C ASP A 67 6.30 -1.69 -10.28
N TRP A 68 5.23 -1.53 -9.47
CA TRP A 68 4.14 -2.51 -9.45
C TRP A 68 3.45 -2.65 -10.80
N TRP A 69 3.19 -1.53 -11.47
CA TRP A 69 2.63 -1.54 -12.83
C TRP A 69 3.56 -2.25 -13.81
N ARG A 70 4.88 -1.97 -13.81
CA ARG A 70 5.85 -2.66 -14.69
C ARG A 70 5.93 -4.17 -14.45
N GLU A 71 5.75 -4.61 -13.21
CA GLU A 71 5.82 -6.03 -12.86
C GLU A 71 4.54 -6.82 -13.20
N ASN A 72 3.40 -6.15 -13.42
CA ASN A 72 2.09 -6.80 -13.51
C ASN A 72 1.21 -6.34 -14.70
N LEU A 73 1.68 -5.41 -15.54
CA LEU A 73 1.15 -5.14 -16.89
C LEU A 73 1.83 -6.05 -17.90
#